data_AF-A5EXV9-F1
#
_entry.id   AF-A5EXV9-F1
#
_cell.length_a   1.000
_cell.length_b   1.000
_cell.length_c   1.000
_cell.angle_alpha   90.00
_cell.angle_beta   90.00
_cell.angle_gamma   90.00
#
_symmetry.space_group_name_H-M   'P 1'
#
loop_
_entity.id
_entity.type
_entity.pdbx_description
1 polymer ?
#
loop_
_entity_poly.entity_id
_entity_poly.type
_entity_poly.pdbx_seq_one_letter_code
_entity_poly.pdbx_strand_id
1 'polypeptide(L)'
;MNQKQHLKPLYWGLFSVGGTVAALILAPLIASVCILLAFGILGSGEDFYHSIHGFITHKFVFFILAGMVFTMLWHGCHRFYYILHDMHIRVDNRMRVGAYLFSIAAFVITLLFGWF
;
A
#
# COMPACT_ATOMS: atom_id res chain seq x y z
N MET A 1 -19.41 10.43 32.12
CA MET A 1 -19.59 10.63 30.66
C MET A 1 -18.95 9.44 29.96
N ASN A 2 -19.73 8.57 29.30
CA ASN A 2 -19.19 7.42 28.59
C ASN A 2 -18.62 7.90 27.24
N GLN A 3 -17.33 8.22 27.21
CA GLN A 3 -16.67 8.75 26.02
C GLN A 3 -16.47 7.61 25.02
N LYS A 4 -17.29 7.54 23.97
CA LYS A 4 -17.10 6.58 22.87
C LYS A 4 -15.69 6.78 22.29
N GLN A 5 -14.85 5.76 22.37
CA GLN A 5 -13.51 5.79 21.77
C GLN A 5 -13.65 5.97 20.26
N HIS A 6 -13.13 7.09 19.75
CA HIS A 6 -13.09 7.34 18.32
C HIS A 6 -11.89 6.63 17.71
N LEU A 7 -12.11 5.82 16.68
CA LEU A 7 -11.05 5.15 15.90
C LEU A 7 -10.25 6.12 15.01
N LYS A 8 -10.50 7.44 15.08
CA LYS A 8 -9.82 8.46 14.28
C LYS A 8 -8.28 8.39 14.40
N PRO A 9 -7.68 8.21 15.60
CA PRO A 9 -6.22 8.11 15.72
C PRO A 9 -5.65 6.91 14.97
N LEU A 10 -6.37 5.78 14.92
CA LEU A 10 -5.92 4.59 14.18
C LEU A 10 -5.91 4.85 12.67
N TYR A 11 -7.00 5.41 12.13
CA TYR A 11 -7.09 5.72 10.71
C TYR A 11 -6.03 6.73 10.25
N TRP A 12 -5.77 7.74 11.08
CA TRP A 12 -4.73 8.73 10.84
C TRP A 12 -3.31 8.19 11.03
N GLY A 13 -3.10 7.29 12.00
CA GLY A 13 -1.82 6.63 12.22
C GLY A 13 -1.38 5.82 11.00
N LEU A 14 -2.27 4.96 10.48
CA LEU A 14 -2.00 4.19 9.25
C LEU A 14 -1.80 5.10 8.03
N PHE A 15 -2.58 6.17 7.92
CA PHE A 15 -2.40 7.19 6.89
C PHE A 15 -1.01 7.85 6.97
N SER A 16 -0.55 8.19 8.18
CA SER A 16 0.78 8.80 8.39
C SER A 16 1.91 7.86 8.00
N VAL A 17 1.86 6.61 8.47
CA VAL A 17 2.87 5.58 8.12
C VAL A 17 2.93 5.38 6.61
N GLY A 18 1.77 5.19 5.97
CA GLY A 18 1.71 5.02 4.52
C GLY A 18 2.24 6.22 3.74
N GLY A 19 2.02 7.44 4.25
CA GLY A 19 2.54 8.66 3.64
C GLY A 19 4.06 8.74 3.71
N THR A 20 4.64 8.43 4.87
CA THR A 20 6.10 8.37 5.05
C THR A 20 6.72 7.28 4.19
N VAL A 21 6.13 6.08 4.17
CA VAL A 21 6.60 4.96 3.37
C VAL A 21 6.53 5.30 1.87
N ALA A 22 5.42 5.88 1.39
CA ALA A 22 5.30 6.33 0.00
C ALA A 22 6.35 7.39 -0.36
N ALA A 23 6.56 8.39 0.51
CA ALA A 23 7.51 9.47 0.26
C ALA A 23 8.96 8.96 0.09
N LEU A 24 9.34 7.90 0.80
CA LEU A 24 10.70 7.35 0.75
C LEU A 24 10.87 6.26 -0.32
N ILE A 25 9.86 5.42 -0.53
CA ILE A 25 10.00 4.17 -1.29
C ILE A 25 9.33 4.22 -2.67
N LEU A 26 8.28 5.02 -2.86
CA LEU A 26 7.50 4.98 -4.11
C LEU A 26 8.34 5.46 -5.31
N ALA A 27 9.11 6.54 -5.15
CA ALA A 27 9.97 7.05 -6.20
C ALA A 27 11.06 6.05 -6.66
N PRO A 28 11.89 5.46 -5.77
CA PRO A 28 12.87 4.45 -6.19
C PRO A 28 12.22 3.17 -6.73
N LEU A 29 11.04 2.79 -6.24
CA LEU A 29 10.29 1.63 -6.77
C LEU A 29 9.83 1.86 -8.21
N ILE A 30 9.24 3.03 -8.50
CA ILE A 30 8.84 3.43 -9.86
C ILE A 30 10.07 3.51 -10.77
N ALA A 31 11.15 4.16 -10.30
CA ALA A 31 12.37 4.28 -11.07
C ALA A 31 12.96 2.90 -11.43
N SER A 32 13.08 1.99 -10.47
CA SER A 32 13.65 0.66 -10.71
C SER A 32 12.75 -0.24 -11.56
N VAL A 33 11.50 -0.47 -11.14
CA VAL A 33 10.62 -1.48 -11.76
C VAL A 33 9.89 -0.95 -12.99
N CYS A 34 9.37 0.28 -12.94
CA CYS A 34 8.55 0.81 -14.04
C CYS A 34 9.39 1.50 -15.13
N ILE A 35 10.60 1.97 -14.81
CA ILE A 35 11.47 2.67 -15.76
C ILE A 35 12.67 1.79 -16.09
N LEU A 36 13.64 1.63 -15.19
CA LEU A 36 14.92 0.98 -15.52
C LEU A 36 14.76 -0.46 -16.03
N LEU A 37 13.90 -1.27 -15.39
CA LEU A 37 13.60 -2.62 -15.87
C LEU A 37 12.86 -2.61 -17.21
N ALA A 38 11.88 -1.72 -17.40
CA ALA A 38 11.11 -1.61 -18.65
C ALA A 38 11.98 -1.22 -19.84
N PHE A 39 13.03 -0.43 -19.61
CA PHE A 39 14.03 -0.06 -20.63
C PHE A 39 15.20 -1.04 -20.74
N GLY A 40 15.15 -2.19 -20.05
CA GLY A 40 16.19 -3.23 -20.11
C GLY A 40 17.51 -2.89 -19.42
N ILE A 41 17.57 -1.79 -18.67
CA ILE A 41 18.79 -1.35 -17.96
C ILE A 41 19.13 -2.32 -16.81
N LEU A 42 18.11 -2.96 -16.23
CA LEU A 42 18.27 -3.97 -15.18
C LEU A 42 18.29 -5.41 -15.72
N GLY A 43 18.53 -5.59 -17.02
CA GLY A 43 18.48 -6.88 -17.69
C GLY A 43 17.06 -7.27 -18.11
N SER A 44 16.87 -8.55 -18.48
CA SER A 44 15.55 -9.07 -18.80
C SER A 44 14.67 -9.21 -17.55
N GLY A 45 13.35 -9.26 -17.73
CA GLY A 45 12.43 -9.52 -16.62
C GLY A 45 12.69 -10.87 -15.93
N GLU A 46 13.16 -11.87 -16.67
CA GLU A 46 13.53 -13.18 -16.15
C GLU A 46 14.80 -13.11 -15.29
N ASP A 47 15.86 -12.47 -15.79
CA ASP A 47 17.11 -12.29 -15.04
C ASP A 47 16.88 -11.48 -13.75
N PHE A 48 16.08 -10.42 -13.84
CA PHE A 48 15.73 -9.59 -12.70
C PHE A 48 14.94 -10.39 -11.66
N TYR A 49 13.96 -11.18 -12.10
CA TYR A 49 13.20 -12.07 -11.23
C TYR A 49 14.12 -13.04 -10.49
N HIS A 50 14.97 -13.78 -11.19
CA HIS A 50 15.89 -14.73 -10.57
C HIS A 50 16.85 -14.07 -9.58
N SER A 51 17.30 -12.84 -9.87
CA SER A 51 18.22 -12.09 -9.02
C SER A 51 17.63 -11.68 -7.67
N ILE A 52 16.32 -11.38 -7.62
CA ILE A 52 15.65 -10.90 -6.39
C ILE A 52 14.78 -11.97 -5.73
N HIS A 53 14.45 -13.06 -6.43
CA HIS A 53 13.48 -14.05 -5.99
C HIS A 53 13.78 -14.57 -4.58
N GLY A 54 15.00 -15.05 -4.35
CA GLY A 54 15.39 -15.61 -3.05
C GLY A 54 15.30 -14.61 -1.88
N PHE A 55 15.47 -13.32 -2.15
CA PHE A 55 15.30 -12.27 -1.14
C PHE A 55 13.81 -12.00 -0.86
N ILE A 56 13.00 -11.86 -1.91
CA ILE A 56 11.57 -11.53 -1.78
C ILE A 56 10.78 -12.70 -1.17
N THR A 57 11.14 -13.95 -1.48
CA THR A 57 10.45 -15.13 -0.92
C THR A 57 10.80 -15.44 0.53
N HIS A 58 11.80 -14.76 1.10
CA HIS A 58 12.03 -14.84 2.52
C HIS A 58 10.82 -14.28 3.29
N LYS A 59 10.11 -15.12 4.06
CA LYS A 59 8.82 -14.79 4.70
C LYS A 59 8.79 -13.47 5.45
N PHE A 60 9.86 -13.14 6.17
CA PHE A 60 9.97 -11.85 6.88
C PHE A 60 10.05 -10.66 5.92
N VAL A 61 10.82 -10.79 4.83
CA VAL A 61 10.95 -9.75 3.79
C VAL A 61 9.62 -9.58 3.07
N PHE A 62 9.00 -10.68 2.66
CA PHE A 62 7.67 -10.68 2.06
C PHE A 62 6.64 -9.96 2.94
N PHE A 63 6.59 -10.26 4.23
CA PHE A 63 5.66 -9.62 5.16
C PHE A 63 5.90 -8.10 5.27
N ILE A 64 7.16 -7.67 5.33
CA ILE A 64 7.51 -6.24 5.33
C ILE A 64 7.06 -5.57 4.04
N LEU A 65 7.36 -6.15 2.87
CA LEU A 65 6.98 -5.60 1.57
C LEU A 65 5.45 -5.52 1.43
N ALA A 66 4.73 -6.58 1.83
CA ALA A 66 3.27 -6.58 1.85
C ALA A 66 2.72 -5.47 2.79
N GLY A 67 3.33 -5.27 3.95
CA GLY A 67 2.97 -4.20 4.89
C GLY A 67 3.24 -2.80 4.33
N MET A 68 4.35 -2.61 3.61
CA MET A 68 4.66 -1.35 2.92
C MET A 68 3.59 -1.04 1.86
N VAL A 69 3.28 -2.00 0.98
CA VAL A 69 2.23 -1.84 -0.04
C VAL A 69 0.87 -1.56 0.61
N PHE A 70 0.52 -2.29 1.67
CA PHE A 70 -0.73 -2.07 2.41
C PHE A 70 -0.84 -0.65 2.96
N THR A 71 0.20 -0.16 3.64
CA THR A 71 0.16 1.18 4.24
C THR A 71 0.12 2.28 3.18
N MET A 72 0.87 2.15 2.07
CA MET A 72 0.74 3.07 0.93
C MET A 72 -0.68 3.07 0.34
N LEU A 73 -1.29 1.89 0.18
CA LEU A 73 -2.65 1.75 -0.32
C LEU A 73 -3.66 2.39 0.63
N TRP A 74 -3.52 2.16 1.93
CA TRP A 74 -4.33 2.81 2.96
C TRP A 74 -4.22 4.33 2.87
N HIS A 75 -3.00 4.86 2.73
CA HIS A 75 -2.76 6.29 2.55
C HIS A 75 -3.50 6.85 1.33
N GLY A 76 -3.37 6.18 0.18
CA GLY A 76 -4.06 6.54 -1.05
C GLY A 76 -5.58 6.52 -0.90
N CYS A 77 -6.16 5.44 -0.37
CA CYS A 77 -7.59 5.31 -0.11
C CYS A 77 -8.10 6.39 0.87
N HIS A 78 -7.35 6.66 1.93
CA HIS A 78 -7.67 7.72 2.89
C HIS A 78 -7.72 9.09 2.21
N ARG A 79 -6.68 9.46 1.45
CA ARG A 79 -6.64 10.73 0.71
C ARG A 79 -7.77 10.81 -0.32
N PHE A 80 -7.99 9.75 -1.08
CA PHE A 80 -9.00 9.72 -2.14
C PHE A 80 -10.40 10.00 -1.59
N TYR A 81 -10.78 9.39 -0.47
CA TYR A 81 -12.07 9.67 0.18
C TYR A 81 -12.22 11.15 0.54
N TYR A 82 -11.19 11.76 1.14
CA TYR A 82 -11.23 13.17 1.52
C TYR A 82 -11.17 14.11 0.30
N ILE A 83 -10.43 13.77 -0.75
CA ILE A 83 -10.42 14.52 -2.02
C ILE A 83 -11.83 14.56 -2.61
N LEU A 84 -12.55 13.42 -2.65
CA LEU A 84 -13.93 13.40 -3.15
C LEU A 84 -14.85 14.33 -2.34
N HIS A 85 -14.69 14.32 -1.02
CA HIS A 85 -15.44 15.22 -0.14
C HIS A 85 -15.08 16.70 -0.40
N ASP A 86 -13.80 17.01 -0.55
CA ASP A 86 -13.30 18.37 -0.82
C ASP A 86 -13.70 18.88 -2.21
N MET A 87 -13.87 17.98 -3.19
CA MET A 87 -14.42 18.26 -4.51
C MET A 87 -15.96 18.35 -4.52
N HIS A 88 -16.61 18.35 -3.36
CA HIS A 88 -18.06 18.37 -3.20
C HIS A 88 -18.80 17.20 -3.88
N ILE A 89 -18.11 16.07 -4.13
CA ILE A 89 -18.73 14.82 -4.56
C ILE A 89 -19.40 14.19 -3.34
N ARG A 90 -20.68 13.82 -3.47
CA ARG A 90 -21.47 13.28 -2.37
C ARG A 90 -21.01 11.86 -2.00
N VAL A 91 -20.04 11.78 -1.08
CA VAL A 91 -19.54 10.53 -0.49
C VAL A 91 -20.07 10.37 0.94
N ASP A 92 -20.47 9.14 1.27
CA ASP A 92 -20.98 8.80 2.60
C ASP A 92 -19.97 7.96 3.39
N ASN A 93 -20.36 7.59 4.62
CA ASN A 93 -19.52 6.75 5.46
C ASN A 93 -19.30 5.34 4.87
N ARG A 94 -20.19 4.85 3.99
CA ARG A 94 -20.05 3.54 3.36
C ARG A 94 -18.90 3.54 2.38
N MET A 95 -18.73 4.61 1.60
CA MET A 95 -17.57 4.79 0.72
C MET A 95 -16.25 4.73 1.50
N ARG A 96 -16.18 5.44 2.64
CA ARG A 96 -14.98 5.42 3.50
C ARG A 96 -14.66 4.01 4.00
N VAL A 97 -15.67 3.33 4.52
CA VAL A 97 -15.51 1.95 5.03
C VAL A 97 -15.11 1.01 3.90
N GLY A 98 -15.74 1.13 2.72
CA GLY A 98 -15.40 0.35 1.54
C GLY A 98 -13.95 0.56 1.10
N ALA A 99 -13.46 1.80 1.10
CA ALA A 99 -12.07 2.10 0.75
C ALA A 99 -11.07 1.45 1.72
N TYR A 100 -11.35 1.46 3.03
CA TYR A 100 -10.48 0.80 4.02
C TYR A 100 -10.58 -0.72 3.97
N LEU A 101 -11.78 -1.27 3.78
CA LEU A 101 -11.97 -2.71 3.58
C LEU A 101 -11.25 -3.19 2.32
N PHE A 102 -11.22 -2.39 1.26
CA PHE A 102 -10.46 -2.67 0.05
C PHE A 102 -8.96 -2.78 0.36
N SER A 103 -8.37 -1.83 1.09
CA SER A 103 -6.97 -1.91 1.48
C SER A 103 -6.67 -3.16 2.33
N ILE A 104 -7.54 -3.49 3.28
CA ILE A 104 -7.40 -4.68 4.14
C ILE A 104 -7.53 -5.97 3.31
N ALA A 105 -8.54 -6.06 2.44
CA ALA A 105 -8.77 -7.22 1.58
C ALA A 105 -7.58 -7.46 0.65
N ALA A 106 -7.05 -6.41 0.02
CA ALA A 106 -5.85 -6.51 -0.82
C ALA A 106 -4.63 -7.03 -0.04
N PHE A 107 -4.44 -6.58 1.20
CA PHE A 107 -3.37 -7.07 2.06
C PHE A 107 -3.56 -8.55 2.43
N VAL A 108 -4.76 -8.95 2.86
CA VAL A 108 -5.07 -10.34 3.20
C VAL A 108 -4.92 -11.26 2.00
N ILE A 109 -5.41 -10.87 0.82
CA ILE A 109 -5.23 -11.62 -0.43
C ILE A 109 -3.74 -11.78 -0.73
N THR A 110 -2.97 -10.70 -0.66
CA THR A 110 -1.51 -10.76 -0.85
C THR A 110 -0.86 -11.76 0.11
N LEU A 111 -1.22 -11.75 1.39
CA LEU A 111 -0.70 -12.69 2.37
C LEU A 111 -1.16 -14.14 2.15
N LEU A 112 -2.38 -14.38 1.65
CA LEU A 112 -2.88 -15.74 1.44
C LEU A 112 -2.26 -16.39 0.20
N PHE A 113 -2.09 -15.64 -0.88
CA PHE A 113 -1.62 -16.18 -2.16
C PHE A 113 -0.12 -16.02 -2.39
N GLY A 114 0.52 -15.03 -1.75
CA GLY A 114 1.95 -14.76 -1.90
C GLY A 114 2.83 -15.48 -0.85
N TRP A 115 2.25 -16.25 0.05
CA TRP A 115 2.95 -16.92 1.14
C TRP A 115 3.36 -18.34 0.76
N PHE A 116 4.35 -18.44 -0.13
CA PHE A 116 4.96 -19.68 -0.59
C PHE A 116 6.38 -19.86 -0.04
#